data_AF-A0A3E0KTS1-F1
#
_entry.id   AF-A0A3E0KTS1-F1
#
_cell.length_a   1.000
_cell.length_b   1.000
_cell.length_c   1.000
_cell.angle_alpha   90.00
_cell.angle_beta   90.00
_cell.angle_gamma   90.00
#
_symmetry.space_group_name_H-M   'P 1'
#
loop_
_entity.id
_entity.type
_entity.pdbx_description
1 polymer ?
#
loop_
_entity_poly.entity_id
_entity_poly.type
_entity_poly.pdbx_seq_one_letter_code
_entity_poly.pdbx_strand_id
1 'polypeptide(L)'
;MSLQREVELKSDVGMDYSKLRDFLKAGKWKEADEETRRVMLAVARQVIRLRDEDIDNFPCADLRTIDQLWVKYSNGRFGFSVQKRIYQGLGGTKEYNPKIWEKFGDKVGWRKVDIKCWLYYSEITFDIKAPEGHLPRTLFGGVWVGPLNERGYFQRWGVGWRLLSRRDL
;
A
#
# COMPACT_ATOMS: atom_id res chain seq x y z
N MET A 1 1.97 -32.13 4.25
CA MET A 1 1.22 -30.93 4.72
C MET A 1 2.17 -30.04 5.50
N SER A 2 2.59 -28.91 4.93
CA SER A 2 3.45 -27.97 5.65
C SER A 2 2.61 -27.23 6.69
N LEU A 3 2.96 -27.35 7.98
CA LEU A 3 2.46 -26.48 9.05
C LEU A 3 3.00 -25.07 8.77
N GLN A 4 2.30 -24.29 7.95
CA GLN A 4 2.63 -22.88 7.77
C GLN A 4 2.31 -22.14 9.06
N ARG A 5 3.37 -21.76 9.80
CA ARG A 5 3.31 -21.02 11.06
C ARG A 5 2.35 -19.83 10.94
N GLU A 6 1.43 -19.69 11.89
CA GLU A 6 0.52 -18.54 11.91
C GLU A 6 1.27 -17.22 12.14
N VAL A 7 0.81 -16.14 11.51
CA VAL A 7 1.37 -14.80 11.74
C VAL A 7 0.91 -14.35 13.12
N GLU A 8 1.86 -13.94 13.95
CA GLU A 8 1.57 -13.38 15.26
C GLU A 8 1.01 -11.96 15.09
N LEU A 9 -0.17 -11.69 15.65
CA LEU A 9 -0.85 -10.40 15.49
C LEU A 9 -0.35 -9.39 16.53
N LYS A 10 0.90 -8.92 16.38
CA LYS A 10 1.50 -7.95 17.30
C LYS A 10 1.01 -6.53 17.04
N SER A 11 0.88 -5.75 18.11
CA SER A 11 0.62 -4.31 18.05
C SER A 11 1.29 -3.63 19.24
N ASP A 12 1.99 -2.52 18.98
CA ASP A 12 2.56 -1.66 20.02
C ASP A 12 1.48 -0.78 20.67
N VAL A 13 0.31 -0.65 20.03
CA VAL A 13 -0.80 0.21 20.48
C VAL A 13 -2.08 -0.57 20.84
N GLY A 14 -2.02 -1.91 20.83
CA GLY A 14 -3.18 -2.77 21.13
C GLY A 14 -4.24 -2.84 20.02
N MET A 15 -3.87 -2.58 18.77
CA MET A 15 -4.74 -2.74 17.61
C MET A 15 -5.06 -4.21 17.36
N ASP A 16 -6.34 -4.51 17.10
CA ASP A 16 -6.78 -5.85 16.67
C ASP A 16 -6.72 -5.99 15.14
N TYR A 17 -5.94 -6.95 14.69
CA TYR A 17 -5.75 -7.29 13.28
C TYR A 17 -6.52 -8.54 12.83
N SER A 18 -7.34 -9.14 13.70
CA SER A 18 -8.11 -10.34 13.42
C SER A 18 -8.97 -10.21 12.15
N LYS A 19 -9.68 -9.09 12.00
CA LYS A 19 -10.53 -8.82 10.84
C LYS A 19 -9.74 -8.69 9.54
N LEU A 20 -8.58 -8.01 9.56
CA LEU A 20 -7.70 -7.92 8.41
C LEU A 20 -7.18 -9.30 8.01
N ARG A 21 -6.70 -10.09 8.99
CA ARG A 21 -6.26 -11.47 8.78
C ARG A 21 -7.37 -12.31 8.13
N ASP A 22 -8.60 -12.21 8.62
CA ASP A 22 -9.71 -13.05 8.17
C ASP A 22 -10.13 -12.68 6.73
N PHE A 23 -10.15 -11.40 6.36
CA PHE A 23 -10.38 -11.00 4.97
C PHE A 23 -9.27 -11.49 4.03
N LEU A 24 -8.01 -11.35 4.43
CA LEU A 24 -6.87 -11.81 3.63
C LEU A 24 -6.89 -13.33 3.45
N LYS A 25 -7.14 -14.08 4.54
CA LYS A 25 -7.25 -15.54 4.51
C LYS A 25 -8.39 -16.03 3.63
N ALA A 26 -9.48 -15.28 3.56
CA ALA A 26 -10.63 -15.58 2.71
C ALA A 26 -10.45 -15.10 1.25
N GLY A 27 -9.34 -14.45 0.90
CA GLY A 27 -9.13 -13.88 -0.44
C GLY A 27 -10.04 -12.68 -0.76
N LYS A 28 -10.60 -12.02 0.26
CA LYS A 28 -11.43 -10.82 0.13
C LYS A 28 -10.55 -9.58 0.01
N TRP A 29 -9.87 -9.46 -1.12
CA TRP A 29 -8.79 -8.48 -1.33
C TRP A 29 -9.23 -7.02 -1.20
N LYS A 30 -10.44 -6.70 -1.66
CA LYS A 30 -10.98 -5.34 -1.57
C LYS A 30 -11.28 -4.95 -0.13
N GLU A 31 -11.96 -5.83 0.59
CA GLU A 31 -12.29 -5.62 2.00
C GLU A 31 -11.03 -5.60 2.87
N ALA A 32 -10.01 -6.41 2.53
CA ALA A 32 -8.71 -6.36 3.18
C ALA A 32 -7.99 -5.02 2.94
N ASP A 33 -8.07 -4.45 1.73
CA ASP A 33 -7.48 -3.14 1.43
C ASP A 33 -8.17 -2.01 2.19
N GLU A 34 -9.50 -2.03 2.23
CA GLU A 34 -10.32 -1.07 3.00
C GLU A 34 -10.05 -1.20 4.51
N GLU A 35 -9.96 -2.43 5.02
CA GLU A 35 -9.63 -2.70 6.42
C GLU A 35 -8.20 -2.27 6.74
N THR A 36 -7.25 -2.45 5.82
CA THR A 36 -5.87 -1.93 5.94
C THR A 36 -5.88 -0.41 6.14
N ARG A 37 -6.70 0.32 5.36
CA ARG A 37 -6.87 1.77 5.53
C ARG A 37 -7.36 2.11 6.93
N ARG A 38 -8.42 1.41 7.36
CA ARG A 38 -9.09 1.64 8.65
C ARG A 38 -8.13 1.43 9.81
N VAL A 39 -7.40 0.30 9.85
CA VAL A 39 -6.46 0.02 10.93
C VAL A 39 -5.30 1.00 10.94
N MET A 40 -4.76 1.38 9.77
CA MET A 40 -3.65 2.34 9.74
C MET A 40 -4.06 3.74 10.18
N LEU A 41 -5.25 4.20 9.80
CA LEU A 41 -5.82 5.44 10.32
C LEU A 41 -5.98 5.37 11.85
N ALA A 42 -6.53 4.27 12.37
CA ALA A 42 -6.76 4.11 13.80
C ALA A 42 -5.45 4.02 14.61
N VAL A 43 -4.43 3.29 14.13
CA VAL A 43 -3.10 3.21 14.75
C VAL A 43 -2.46 4.61 14.82
N ALA A 44 -2.58 5.39 13.75
CA ALA A 44 -2.07 6.76 13.69
C ALA A 44 -2.97 7.79 14.39
N ARG A 45 -4.09 7.37 15.00
CA ARG A 45 -5.11 8.25 15.61
C ARG A 45 -5.62 9.33 14.64
N GLN A 46 -5.75 8.97 13.37
CA GLN A 46 -6.29 9.80 12.30
C GLN A 46 -7.68 9.30 11.88
N VAL A 47 -8.50 10.21 11.32
CA VAL A 47 -9.86 9.88 10.86
C VAL A 47 -9.94 9.79 9.34
N ILE A 48 -9.36 10.77 8.64
CA ILE A 48 -9.58 10.94 7.20
C ILE A 48 -8.38 10.48 6.39
N ARG A 49 -7.17 10.92 6.77
CA ARG A 49 -5.93 10.70 6.02
C ARG A 49 -4.72 10.63 6.93
N LEU A 50 -3.72 9.89 6.49
CA LEU A 50 -2.39 9.93 7.08
C LEU A 50 -1.60 11.09 6.48
N ARG A 51 -0.78 11.73 7.31
CA ARG A 51 0.22 12.72 6.93
C ARG A 51 1.59 12.07 6.97
N ASP A 52 2.57 12.78 6.44
CA ASP A 52 3.96 12.34 6.41
C ASP A 52 4.52 12.01 7.80
N GLU A 53 4.21 12.83 8.80
CA GLU A 53 4.61 12.61 10.20
C GLU A 53 3.96 11.36 10.82
N ASP A 54 2.73 11.05 10.40
CA ASP A 54 2.01 9.87 10.90
C ASP A 54 2.70 8.59 10.38
N ILE A 55 3.26 8.62 9.16
CA ILE A 55 4.05 7.50 8.61
C ILE A 55 5.43 7.41 9.24
N ASP A 56 6.12 8.53 9.42
CA ASP A 56 7.46 8.55 10.03
C ASP A 56 7.44 8.00 11.47
N ASN A 57 6.35 8.23 12.20
CA ASN A 57 6.17 7.77 13.58
C ASN A 57 5.29 6.51 13.70
N PHE A 58 4.89 5.89 12.59
CA PHE A 58 4.03 4.71 12.64
C PHE A 58 4.71 3.57 13.42
N PRO A 59 4.02 2.89 14.36
CA PRO A 59 4.64 1.86 15.17
C PRO A 59 5.14 0.66 14.34
N CYS A 60 6.34 0.19 14.65
CA CYS A 60 7.02 -0.83 13.87
C CYS A 60 6.31 -2.18 13.94
N ALA A 61 5.81 -2.59 15.12
CA ALA A 61 5.13 -3.88 15.26
C ALA A 61 3.85 -3.91 14.42
N ASP A 62 3.05 -2.83 14.49
CA ASP A 62 1.81 -2.66 13.74
C ASP A 62 2.03 -2.72 12.22
N LEU A 63 3.04 -1.97 11.73
CA LEU A 63 3.36 -1.97 10.30
C LEU A 63 3.81 -3.35 9.80
N ARG A 64 4.65 -4.04 10.59
CA ARG A 64 5.13 -5.40 10.27
C ARG A 64 4.01 -6.42 10.30
N THR A 65 3.08 -6.33 11.26
CA THR A 65 1.92 -7.24 11.32
C THR A 65 1.06 -7.09 10.08
N ILE A 66 0.76 -5.85 9.66
CA ILE A 66 -0.01 -5.59 8.43
C ILE A 66 0.71 -6.18 7.22
N ASP A 67 2.02 -5.90 7.07
CA ASP A 67 2.80 -6.41 5.94
C ASP A 67 2.85 -7.94 5.89
N GLN A 68 3.16 -8.59 7.01
CA GLN A 68 3.29 -10.04 7.10
C GLN A 68 1.97 -10.76 6.78
N LEU A 69 0.83 -10.18 7.16
CA LEU A 69 -0.48 -10.71 6.79
C LEU A 69 -0.68 -10.67 5.28
N TRP A 70 -0.41 -9.53 4.64
CA TRP A 70 -0.51 -9.38 3.18
C TRP A 70 0.42 -10.36 2.46
N VAL A 71 1.69 -10.43 2.87
CA VAL A 71 2.69 -11.33 2.28
C VAL A 71 2.26 -12.78 2.43
N LYS A 72 1.84 -13.21 3.62
CA LYS A 72 1.46 -14.60 3.88
C LYS A 72 0.30 -15.05 3.00
N TYR A 73 -0.82 -14.34 3.04
CA TYR A 73 -2.05 -14.81 2.40
C TYR A 73 -2.06 -14.58 0.89
N SER A 74 -1.19 -13.71 0.36
CA SER A 74 -0.99 -13.53 -1.08
C SER A 74 0.10 -14.43 -1.69
N ASN A 75 0.65 -15.37 -0.90
CA ASN A 75 1.79 -16.20 -1.31
C ASN A 75 2.99 -15.36 -1.79
N GLY A 76 3.31 -14.31 -1.02
CA GLY A 76 4.43 -13.41 -1.26
C GLY A 76 4.23 -12.36 -2.35
N ARG A 77 3.03 -12.26 -2.94
CA ARG A 77 2.78 -11.36 -4.07
C ARG A 77 2.46 -9.93 -3.67
N PHE A 78 1.83 -9.73 -2.52
CA PHE A 78 1.32 -8.44 -2.04
C PHE A 78 1.92 -8.10 -0.69
N GLY A 79 1.91 -6.82 -0.34
CA GLY A 79 2.53 -6.30 0.89
C GLY A 79 3.35 -5.04 0.64
N PHE A 80 3.52 -4.24 1.67
CA PHE A 80 4.31 -3.02 1.61
C PHE A 80 5.81 -3.32 1.43
N SER A 81 6.33 -4.41 2.01
CA SER A 81 7.72 -4.86 1.81
C SER A 81 7.98 -5.27 0.36
N VAL A 82 6.99 -5.93 -0.28
CA VAL A 82 7.02 -6.26 -1.70
C VAL A 82 7.04 -4.99 -2.56
N GLN A 83 6.14 -4.05 -2.27
CA GLN A 83 6.10 -2.74 -2.93
C GLN A 83 7.41 -1.96 -2.74
N LYS A 84 7.97 -1.96 -1.54
CA LYS A 84 9.24 -1.30 -1.22
C LYS A 84 10.38 -1.88 -2.05
N ARG A 85 10.51 -3.20 -2.11
CA ARG A 85 11.53 -3.87 -2.94
C ARG A 85 11.42 -3.45 -4.41
N ILE A 86 10.20 -3.39 -4.95
CA ILE A 86 9.97 -2.95 -6.33
C ILE A 86 10.32 -1.46 -6.50
N TYR A 87 9.85 -0.60 -5.59
CA TYR A 87 10.10 0.84 -5.63
C TYR A 87 11.60 1.17 -5.56
N GLN A 88 12.32 0.58 -4.60
CA GLN A 88 13.76 0.75 -4.43
C GLN A 88 14.55 0.15 -5.60
N GLY A 89 14.11 -0.99 -6.16
CA GLY A 89 14.71 -1.57 -7.37
C GLY A 89 14.59 -0.66 -8.61
N LEU A 90 13.65 0.29 -8.61
CA LEU A 90 13.51 1.32 -9.65
C LEU A 90 14.28 2.62 -9.33
N GLY A 91 15.06 2.63 -8.24
CA GLY A 91 15.81 3.78 -7.75
C GLY A 91 15.04 4.67 -6.76
N GLY A 92 13.91 4.19 -6.22
CA GLY A 92 13.08 4.94 -5.28
C GLY A 92 13.81 5.25 -3.97
N THR A 93 13.66 6.49 -3.49
CA THR A 93 14.25 6.98 -2.23
C THR A 93 13.18 7.68 -1.38
N LYS A 94 13.57 8.19 -0.20
CA LYS A 94 12.68 8.99 0.67
C LYS A 94 12.27 10.28 -0.03
N GLU A 95 13.14 10.82 -0.89
CA GLU A 95 12.86 11.96 -1.73
C GLU A 95 11.95 11.55 -2.90
N TYR A 96 10.83 12.23 -3.02
CA TYR A 96 9.89 11.94 -4.08
C TYR A 96 10.48 12.25 -5.46
N ASN A 97 10.45 11.26 -6.35
CA ASN A 97 10.80 11.41 -7.76
C ASN A 97 9.61 10.99 -8.66
N PRO A 98 9.04 11.90 -9.48
CA PRO A 98 7.89 11.61 -10.34
C PRO A 98 8.12 10.48 -11.32
N LYS A 99 9.27 10.46 -11.99
CA LYS A 99 9.57 9.47 -13.03
C LYS A 99 9.70 8.07 -12.44
N ILE A 100 10.27 7.96 -11.24
CA ILE A 100 10.39 6.68 -10.54
C ILE A 100 9.03 6.23 -10.02
N TRP A 101 8.23 7.15 -9.48
CA TRP A 101 6.88 6.86 -9.01
C TRP A 101 5.96 6.38 -10.13
N GLU A 102 6.05 6.99 -11.31
CA GLU A 102 5.35 6.58 -12.52
C GLU A 102 5.74 5.17 -12.96
N LYS A 103 7.06 4.88 -13.07
CA LYS A 103 7.56 3.52 -13.37
C LYS A 103 7.09 2.49 -12.35
N PHE A 104 7.06 2.86 -11.07
CA PHE A 104 6.55 2.02 -10.01
C PHE A 104 5.06 1.73 -10.22
N GLY A 105 4.25 2.76 -10.47
CA GLY A 105 2.83 2.64 -10.78
C GLY A 105 2.56 1.74 -11.99
N ASP A 106 3.37 1.85 -13.05
CA ASP A 106 3.28 0.97 -14.22
C ASP A 106 3.59 -0.50 -13.82
N LYS A 107 4.63 -0.71 -13.02
CA LYS A 107 5.10 -2.04 -12.60
C LYS A 107 4.10 -2.76 -11.70
N VAL A 108 3.46 -2.04 -10.78
CA VAL A 108 2.45 -2.62 -9.87
C VAL A 108 1.03 -2.56 -10.45
N GLY A 109 0.83 -2.04 -11.66
CA GLY A 109 -0.48 -2.02 -12.31
C GLY A 109 -1.45 -0.95 -11.79
N TRP A 110 -0.96 0.20 -11.33
CA TRP A 110 -1.78 1.34 -10.90
C TRP A 110 -1.98 2.40 -11.98
N ARG A 111 -1.45 2.17 -13.18
CA ARG A 111 -1.55 3.10 -14.32
C ARG A 111 -1.94 2.37 -15.59
N LYS A 112 -2.72 3.06 -16.42
CA LYS A 112 -2.93 2.72 -17.83
C LYS A 112 -1.72 3.25 -18.60
N VAL A 113 -0.81 2.35 -18.99
CA VAL A 113 0.51 2.70 -19.55
C VAL A 113 0.40 3.44 -20.88
N ASP A 114 -0.56 3.04 -21.71
CA ASP A 114 -0.88 3.62 -23.02
C ASP A 114 -1.24 5.10 -22.96
N ILE A 115 -2.11 5.48 -22.01
CA ILE A 115 -2.58 6.86 -21.84
C ILE A 115 -1.90 7.60 -20.67
N LYS A 116 -0.95 6.96 -20.00
CA LYS A 116 -0.18 7.48 -18.85
C LYS A 116 -1.03 7.95 -17.66
N CYS A 117 -2.26 7.45 -17.53
CA CYS A 117 -3.20 7.84 -16.48
C CYS A 117 -3.15 6.93 -15.26
N TRP A 118 -3.29 7.50 -14.06
CA TRP A 118 -3.44 6.75 -12.81
C TRP A 118 -4.85 6.19 -12.69
N LEU A 119 -4.97 4.95 -12.22
CA LEU A 119 -6.26 4.32 -11.96
C LEU A 119 -6.90 4.89 -10.70
N TYR A 120 -8.19 5.22 -10.80
CA TYR A 120 -9.02 5.48 -9.63
C TYR A 120 -9.16 4.20 -8.79
N TYR A 121 -9.49 4.35 -7.51
CA TYR A 121 -9.66 3.19 -6.62
C TYR A 121 -10.75 2.22 -7.12
N SER A 122 -11.81 2.77 -7.74
CA SER A 122 -12.88 1.99 -8.38
C SER A 122 -12.43 1.17 -9.59
N GLU A 123 -11.29 1.50 -10.21
CA GLU A 123 -10.72 0.79 -11.35
C GLU A 123 -9.64 -0.23 -10.95
N ILE A 124 -9.34 -0.35 -9.66
CA ILE A 124 -8.30 -1.27 -9.16
C ILE A 124 -8.79 -2.70 -9.20
N THR A 125 -7.90 -3.61 -9.59
CA THR A 125 -8.21 -5.04 -9.69
C THR A 125 -7.91 -5.74 -8.37
N PHE A 126 -8.95 -6.12 -7.65
CA PHE A 126 -8.85 -6.83 -6.37
C PHE A 126 -8.84 -8.35 -6.59
N ASP A 127 -7.76 -8.86 -7.20
CA ASP A 127 -7.59 -10.29 -7.52
C ASP A 127 -6.15 -10.75 -7.27
N ILE A 128 -5.96 -12.01 -6.87
CA ILE A 128 -4.64 -12.60 -6.60
C ILE A 128 -3.74 -12.66 -7.84
N LYS A 129 -4.32 -12.69 -9.03
CA LYS A 129 -3.62 -12.67 -10.33
C LYS A 129 -3.11 -11.28 -10.71
N ALA A 130 -3.47 -10.23 -9.97
CA ALA A 130 -2.93 -8.89 -10.20
C ALA A 130 -1.39 -8.87 -10.09
N PRO A 131 -0.71 -7.86 -10.67
CA PRO A 131 0.74 -7.77 -10.64
C PRO A 131 1.35 -7.85 -9.23
N GLU A 132 2.59 -8.30 -9.14
CA GLU A 132 3.31 -8.29 -7.85
C GLU A 132 3.39 -6.86 -7.29
N GLY A 133 3.10 -6.71 -5.99
CA GLY A 133 3.01 -5.41 -5.32
C GLY A 133 1.73 -4.62 -5.58
N HIS A 134 0.75 -5.15 -6.33
CA HIS A 134 -0.48 -4.42 -6.66
C HIS A 134 -1.29 -3.97 -5.44
N LEU A 135 -1.29 -4.77 -4.37
CA LEU A 135 -1.98 -4.48 -3.12
C LEU A 135 -1.00 -4.49 -1.94
N PRO A 136 -1.29 -3.75 -0.86
CA PRO A 136 -2.43 -2.83 -0.69
C PRO A 136 -2.29 -1.50 -1.48
N ARG A 137 -3.41 -0.91 -1.92
CA ARG A 137 -3.48 0.35 -2.70
C ARG A 137 -3.93 1.56 -1.88
N THR A 138 -4.67 1.35 -0.79
CA THR A 138 -5.43 2.42 -0.11
C THR A 138 -4.65 3.65 0.40
N LEU A 139 -3.32 3.61 0.51
CA LEU A 139 -2.49 4.73 0.98
C LEU A 139 -1.92 5.61 -0.14
N PHE A 140 -2.09 5.18 -1.38
CA PHE A 140 -1.45 5.76 -2.56
C PHE A 140 -2.46 6.61 -3.34
N GLY A 141 -2.92 7.67 -2.67
CA GLY A 141 -3.89 8.63 -3.18
C GLY A 141 -3.26 9.87 -3.81
N GLY A 142 -3.99 10.47 -4.74
CA GLY A 142 -3.75 11.81 -5.27
C GLY A 142 -4.81 12.13 -6.31
N VAL A 143 -5.02 13.41 -6.55
CA VAL A 143 -6.00 13.93 -7.49
C VAL A 143 -5.23 14.61 -8.60
N TRP A 144 -5.58 14.31 -9.85
CA TRP A 144 -5.06 15.06 -10.96
C TRP A 144 -5.76 16.43 -11.00
N VAL A 145 -5.00 17.52 -10.92
CA VAL A 145 -5.52 18.89 -10.92
C VAL A 145 -5.07 19.57 -12.21
N GLY A 146 -6.00 19.73 -13.13
CA GLY A 146 -5.83 20.43 -14.40
C GLY A 146 -6.83 19.94 -15.47
N PRO A 147 -6.66 20.36 -16.75
CA PRO A 147 -7.39 19.84 -17.92
C PRO A 147 -6.64 18.68 -18.59
N LEU A 148 -7.28 17.51 -18.83
CA LEU A 148 -6.63 16.24 -19.26
C LEU A 148 -5.69 16.33 -20.49
N ASN A 149 -5.75 17.43 -21.23
CA ASN A 149 -5.02 17.78 -22.45
C ASN A 149 -3.94 18.87 -22.27
N GLU A 150 -3.69 19.35 -21.05
CA GLU A 150 -2.67 20.36 -20.73
C GLU A 150 -1.70 19.90 -19.62
N ARG A 151 -0.70 20.73 -19.29
CA ARG A 151 0.21 20.54 -18.14
C ARG A 151 -0.53 20.76 -16.80
N GLY A 152 -1.52 19.93 -16.52
CA GLY A 152 -2.03 19.77 -15.16
C GLY A 152 -1.00 19.11 -14.26
N TYR A 153 -1.21 19.21 -12.95
CA TYR A 153 -0.31 18.66 -11.94
C TYR A 153 -1.09 17.77 -10.99
N PHE A 154 -0.49 16.65 -10.61
CA PHE A 154 -1.10 15.72 -9.68
C PHE A 154 -0.95 16.26 -8.24
N GLN A 155 -2.03 16.78 -7.64
CA GLN A 155 -2.07 17.09 -6.22
C GLN A 155 -2.06 15.80 -5.41
N ARG A 156 -0.96 15.60 -4.69
CA ARG A 156 -0.67 14.37 -3.95
C ARG A 156 -1.22 14.45 -2.54
N TRP A 157 -1.98 13.44 -2.16
CA TRP A 157 -2.51 13.28 -0.81
C TRP A 157 -2.02 11.97 -0.15
N GLY A 158 -1.36 11.10 -0.91
CA GLY A 158 -0.83 9.82 -0.45
C GLY A 158 0.57 9.94 0.11
N VAL A 159 0.85 9.15 1.13
CA VAL A 159 2.12 9.10 1.88
C VAL A 159 3.00 7.92 1.43
N GLY A 160 2.68 7.39 0.26
CA GLY A 160 3.14 6.10 -0.22
C GLY A 160 4.64 5.96 -0.39
N TRP A 161 5.30 6.87 -1.10
CA TRP A 161 6.76 6.81 -1.27
C TRP A 161 7.49 6.94 0.06
N ARG A 162 6.93 7.69 1.01
CA ARG A 162 7.49 7.86 2.36
C ARG A 162 7.40 6.55 3.14
N LEU A 163 6.25 5.86 3.07
CA LEU A 163 6.07 4.52 3.63
C LEU A 163 7.05 3.52 3.02
N LEU A 164 7.14 3.47 1.70
CA LEU A 164 8.03 2.55 0.98
C LEU A 164 9.53 2.87 1.15
N SER A 165 9.85 3.96 1.85
CA SER A 165 11.22 4.35 2.20
C SER A 165 11.56 4.09 3.67
N ARG A 166 10.61 3.60 4.47
CA ARG A 166 10.87 3.22 5.87
C ARG A 166 11.87 2.07 5.96
N ARG A 167 12.81 2.15 6.90
CA ARG A 167 13.91 1.17 7.03
C ARG A 167 13.48 -0.15 7.67
N ASP A 168 12.48 -0.09 8.53
CA ASP A 168 11.98 -1.18 9.37
C ASP A 168 10.82 -1.97 8.73
N LEU A 169 10.45 -1.58 7.51
CA LEU A 169 9.58 -2.29 6.58
C LEU A 169 10.33 -3.38 5.80
#